data_AF-A0A2E4N1P5-F1
#
_entry.id   AF-A0A2E4N1P5-F1
#
_cell.length_a   1.000
_cell.length_b   1.000
_cell.length_c   1.000
_cell.angle_alpha   90.00
_cell.angle_beta   90.00
_cell.angle_gamma   90.00
#
_symmetry.space_group_name_H-M   'P 1'
#
loop_
_entity.id
_entity.type
_entity.pdbx_description
1 polymer ?
#
loop_
_entity_poly.entity_id
_entity_poly.type
_entity_poly.pdbx_seq_one_letter_code
_entity_poly.pdbx_strand_id
1 'polypeptide(L)'
;MTDQHDTRPPDGDSGFKETLAAMSLTELQDVFGHLDRDRFSGRIKAVRQEMNSRIDQMAAHEPDIGGIVPAGGLRRLWGTALDVFVSLLPLVIYLGFRMLAASGGGGGGGRGGGRGGRGGFGGNQEEPTLLDQVVDYVTSPEAIWSTVETYGPYLLGFMVYRGLLTMPQLVRTGTLPGWREAGFRVVSVSGGRVTWRRVGLRFVLSYVLGFLTLGISHIWTFIDRGGQTLFDRVAGTRAVRVPRGWEKSPEQRLLED
;
A
#
# COMPACT_ATOMS: atom_id res chain seq x y z
N MET A 1 50.97 -49.80 -8.83
CA MET A 1 49.53 -50.07 -8.67
C MET A 1 48.91 -48.79 -8.13
N THR A 2 48.45 -47.94 -9.04
CA THR A 2 47.80 -46.67 -8.70
C THR A 2 46.41 -46.80 -9.29
N ASP A 3 45.42 -46.94 -8.42
CA ASP A 3 44.03 -47.16 -8.76
C ASP A 3 43.51 -45.87 -9.42
N GLN A 4 43.41 -45.90 -10.73
CA GLN A 4 43.00 -44.77 -11.54
C GLN A 4 41.48 -44.69 -11.43
N HIS A 5 41.01 -43.98 -10.40
CA HIS A 5 39.60 -43.63 -10.24
C HIS A 5 39.14 -42.92 -11.52
N ASP A 6 38.39 -43.67 -12.34
CA ASP A 6 37.70 -43.18 -13.52
C ASP A 6 36.75 -42.07 -13.07
N THR A 7 37.20 -40.84 -13.28
CA THR A 7 36.50 -39.60 -12.96
C THR A 7 35.77 -39.10 -14.21
N ARG A 8 35.22 -40.01 -15.02
CA ARG A 8 34.22 -39.61 -16.00
C ARG A 8 33.06 -38.96 -15.25
N PRO A 9 32.83 -37.65 -15.41
CA PRO A 9 31.64 -37.03 -14.86
C PRO A 9 30.46 -37.75 -15.52
N PRO A 10 29.53 -38.32 -14.74
CA PRO A 10 28.45 -39.10 -15.33
C PRO A 10 27.68 -38.19 -16.28
N ASP A 11 27.51 -38.64 -17.54
CA ASP A 11 26.64 -38.03 -18.55
C ASP A 11 25.18 -37.83 -18.07
N GLY A 12 24.83 -38.26 -16.84
CA GLY A 12 23.55 -38.02 -16.20
C GLY A 12 23.26 -36.56 -15.82
N ASP A 13 24.22 -35.65 -15.92
CA ASP A 13 24.01 -34.24 -15.59
C ASP A 13 23.27 -33.46 -16.71
N SER A 14 23.37 -33.88 -17.96
CA SER A 14 22.65 -33.25 -19.08
C SER A 14 21.15 -33.59 -19.04
N GLY A 15 20.81 -34.87 -18.89
CA GLY A 15 19.41 -35.33 -18.76
C GLY A 15 18.71 -34.76 -17.54
N PHE A 16 19.44 -34.56 -16.43
CA PHE A 16 18.88 -33.89 -15.26
C PHE A 16 18.51 -32.43 -15.56
N LYS A 17 19.39 -31.67 -16.24
CA LYS A 17 19.12 -30.27 -16.62
C LYS A 17 17.93 -30.14 -17.57
N GLU A 18 17.79 -31.04 -18.54
CA GLU A 18 16.62 -31.08 -19.42
C GLU A 18 15.33 -31.32 -18.64
N THR A 19 15.37 -32.22 -17.65
CA THR A 19 14.21 -32.47 -16.78
C THR A 19 13.85 -31.23 -15.96
N LEU A 20 14.85 -30.52 -15.40
CA LEU A 20 14.62 -29.27 -14.68
C LEU A 20 14.02 -28.16 -15.57
N ALA A 21 14.46 -28.08 -16.83
CA ALA A 21 13.93 -27.12 -17.79
C ALA A 21 12.45 -27.40 -18.14
N ALA A 22 11.96 -28.63 -17.94
CA ALA A 22 10.55 -28.98 -18.16
C ALA A 22 9.65 -28.78 -16.92
N MET A 23 10.21 -28.75 -15.70
CA MET A 23 9.44 -28.64 -14.45
C MET A 23 8.86 -27.25 -14.21
N SER A 24 7.76 -27.13 -13.48
CA SER A 24 7.22 -25.86 -12.95
C SER A 24 8.05 -25.32 -11.78
N LEU A 25 7.87 -24.04 -11.42
CA LEU A 25 8.60 -23.43 -10.29
C LEU A 25 8.31 -24.16 -8.96
N THR A 26 7.06 -24.58 -8.77
CA THR A 26 6.59 -25.30 -7.58
C THR A 26 7.22 -26.69 -7.50
N GLU A 27 7.29 -27.41 -8.63
CA GLU A 27 7.98 -28.70 -8.70
C GLU A 27 9.49 -28.56 -8.46
N LEU A 28 10.13 -27.50 -8.99
CA LEU A 28 11.54 -27.23 -8.69
C LEU A 28 11.78 -26.97 -7.19
N GLN A 29 10.85 -26.29 -6.52
CA GLN A 29 10.92 -26.04 -5.08
C GLN A 29 10.75 -27.33 -4.27
N ASP A 30 9.87 -28.23 -4.70
CA ASP A 30 9.68 -29.54 -4.07
C ASP A 30 10.91 -30.44 -4.26
N VAL A 31 11.44 -30.52 -5.48
CA VAL A 31 12.69 -31.24 -5.79
C VAL A 31 13.86 -30.69 -4.98
N PHE A 32 13.96 -29.36 -4.82
CA PHE A 32 14.96 -28.74 -3.98
C PHE A 32 14.84 -29.13 -2.49
N GLY A 33 13.61 -29.32 -2.01
CA GLY A 33 13.33 -29.74 -0.63
C GLY A 33 13.74 -31.20 -0.35
N HIS A 34 13.64 -32.07 -1.36
CA HIS A 34 13.89 -33.51 -1.22
C HIS A 34 15.29 -33.97 -1.64
N LEU A 35 16.11 -33.08 -2.23
CA LEU A 35 17.48 -33.39 -2.61
C LEU A 35 18.42 -33.46 -1.39
N ASP A 36 19.06 -34.62 -1.23
CA ASP A 36 20.13 -34.82 -0.25
C ASP A 36 21.35 -33.93 -0.59
N ARG A 37 21.68 -33.03 0.34
CA ARG A 37 22.69 -31.98 0.16
C ARG A 37 24.11 -32.51 0.09
N ASP A 38 24.39 -33.58 0.84
CA ASP A 38 25.73 -34.12 0.95
C ASP A 38 26.06 -34.97 -0.27
N ARG A 39 25.04 -35.68 -0.80
CA ARG A 39 25.20 -36.60 -1.92
C ARG A 39 25.10 -35.95 -3.29
N PHE A 40 24.33 -34.87 -3.45
CA PHE A 40 24.02 -34.28 -4.76
C PHE A 40 24.25 -32.76 -4.84
N SER A 41 25.37 -32.28 -4.32
CA SER A 41 25.71 -30.85 -4.31
C SER A 41 25.70 -30.18 -5.70
N GLY A 42 26.08 -30.90 -6.76
CA GLY A 42 26.00 -30.42 -8.15
C GLY A 42 24.57 -30.19 -8.65
N ARG A 43 23.66 -31.13 -8.37
CA ARG A 43 22.24 -31.04 -8.76
C ARG A 43 21.52 -29.90 -8.05
N ILE A 44 21.84 -29.66 -6.78
CA ILE A 44 21.29 -28.52 -6.02
C ILE A 44 21.67 -27.19 -6.65
N LYS A 45 22.92 -27.05 -7.13
CA LYS A 45 23.34 -25.84 -7.84
C LYS A 45 22.55 -25.65 -9.13
N ALA A 46 22.31 -26.73 -9.87
CA ALA A 46 21.51 -26.70 -11.10
C ALA A 46 20.05 -26.29 -10.82
N VAL A 47 19.39 -26.88 -9.81
CA VAL A 47 18.01 -26.51 -9.42
C VAL A 47 17.94 -25.05 -8.99
N ARG A 48 18.88 -24.58 -8.16
CA ARG A 48 18.92 -23.17 -7.73
C ARG A 48 19.14 -22.22 -8.91
N GLN A 49 20.04 -22.57 -9.83
CA GLN A 49 20.30 -21.77 -11.03
C GLN A 49 19.06 -21.68 -11.92
N GLU A 50 18.36 -22.80 -12.12
CA GLU A 50 17.12 -22.84 -12.91
C GLU A 50 15.99 -22.05 -12.24
N MET A 51 15.80 -22.20 -10.93
CA MET A 51 14.84 -21.38 -10.16
C MET A 51 15.14 -19.89 -10.29
N ASN A 52 16.40 -19.48 -10.12
CA ASN A 52 16.79 -18.08 -10.26
C ASN A 52 16.58 -17.58 -11.70
N SER A 53 16.97 -18.38 -12.70
CA SER A 53 16.74 -18.08 -14.12
C SER A 53 15.25 -17.85 -14.40
N ARG A 54 14.36 -18.67 -13.84
CA ARG A 54 12.91 -18.49 -13.99
C ARG A 54 12.38 -17.29 -13.23
N ILE A 55 12.88 -17.01 -12.04
CA ILE A 55 12.53 -15.80 -11.30
C ILE A 55 12.94 -14.56 -12.10
N ASP A 56 14.14 -14.57 -12.68
CA ASP A 56 14.65 -13.50 -13.51
C ASP A 56 13.88 -13.39 -14.83
N GLN A 57 13.52 -14.51 -15.46
CA GLN A 57 12.67 -14.55 -16.64
C GLN A 57 11.26 -14.05 -16.34
N MET A 58 10.64 -14.43 -15.22
CA MET A 58 9.34 -13.88 -14.81
C MET A 58 9.42 -12.41 -14.44
N ALA A 59 10.56 -11.96 -13.91
CA ALA A 59 10.82 -10.54 -13.68
C ALA A 59 11.07 -9.77 -14.99
N ALA A 60 11.63 -10.42 -16.01
CA ALA A 60 11.89 -9.85 -17.34
C ALA A 60 10.66 -9.92 -18.26
N HIS A 61 9.83 -10.95 -18.12
CA HIS A 61 8.45 -11.06 -18.61
C HIS A 61 7.50 -10.28 -17.71
N GLU A 62 7.93 -9.12 -17.18
CA GLU A 62 6.95 -8.08 -16.88
C GLU A 62 6.15 -7.90 -18.18
N PRO A 63 4.87 -8.32 -18.22
CA PRO A 63 4.16 -8.57 -19.46
C PRO A 63 4.26 -7.33 -20.29
N ASP A 64 4.81 -7.43 -21.50
CA ASP A 64 5.00 -6.32 -22.42
C ASP A 64 3.75 -5.44 -22.35
N ILE A 65 3.87 -4.30 -21.68
CA ILE A 65 2.73 -3.58 -21.12
C ILE A 65 2.10 -2.71 -22.22
N GLY A 66 1.99 -3.27 -23.43
CA GLY A 66 1.28 -2.71 -24.58
C GLY A 66 -0.22 -2.52 -24.33
N GLY A 67 -0.72 -2.95 -23.17
CA GLY A 67 -2.07 -2.69 -22.67
C GLY A 67 -2.11 -2.04 -21.29
N ILE A 68 -1.20 -1.12 -20.93
CA ILE A 68 -1.40 -0.33 -19.69
C ILE A 68 -2.68 0.47 -19.80
N VAL A 69 -3.74 -0.09 -19.23
CA VAL A 69 -4.99 0.63 -19.04
C VAL A 69 -4.81 1.51 -17.80
N PRO A 70 -4.92 2.85 -17.91
CA PRO A 70 -4.89 3.72 -16.76
C PRO A 70 -6.02 3.35 -15.80
N ALA A 71 -5.76 3.39 -14.50
CA ALA A 71 -6.82 3.17 -13.53
C ALA A 71 -7.83 4.33 -13.61
N GLY A 72 -9.11 4.02 -13.86
CA GLY A 72 -10.15 5.05 -13.95
C GLY A 72 -10.27 5.89 -12.66
N GLY A 73 -10.58 7.18 -12.80
CA GLY A 73 -10.59 8.13 -11.67
C GLY A 73 -11.43 7.68 -10.48
N LEU A 74 -12.64 7.15 -10.71
CA LEU A 74 -13.51 6.65 -9.65
C LEU A 74 -12.87 5.49 -8.85
N ARG A 75 -12.21 4.55 -9.54
CA ARG A 75 -11.53 3.41 -8.92
C ARG A 75 -10.36 3.89 -8.04
N ARG A 76 -9.66 4.93 -8.48
CA ARG A 76 -8.58 5.55 -7.71
C ARG A 76 -9.09 6.25 -6.46
N LEU A 77 -10.18 7.03 -6.58
CA LEU A 77 -10.82 7.68 -5.44
C LEU A 77 -11.28 6.64 -4.41
N TRP A 78 -11.94 5.58 -4.87
CA TRP A 78 -12.39 4.49 -4.00
C TRP A 78 -11.23 3.80 -3.28
N GLY A 79 -10.16 3.43 -3.99
CA GLY A 79 -9.00 2.81 -3.34
C GLY A 79 -8.29 3.75 -2.37
N THR A 80 -8.27 5.05 -2.64
CA THR A 80 -7.72 6.06 -1.72
C THR A 80 -8.58 6.18 -0.46
N ALA A 81 -9.91 6.19 -0.62
CA ALA A 81 -10.85 6.22 0.51
C ALA A 81 -10.70 4.97 1.40
N LEU A 82 -10.63 3.78 0.80
CA LEU A 82 -10.38 2.52 1.54
C LEU A 82 -9.04 2.55 2.27
N ASP A 83 -7.99 3.04 1.64
CA ASP A 83 -6.67 3.11 2.26
C ASP A 83 -6.62 4.08 3.45
N VAL A 84 -7.30 5.22 3.34
CA VAL A 84 -7.49 6.16 4.47
C VAL A 84 -8.25 5.47 5.59
N PHE A 85 -9.36 4.78 5.29
CA PHE A 85 -10.16 4.07 6.28
C PHE A 85 -9.34 3.01 7.03
N VAL A 86 -8.59 2.17 6.31
CA VAL A 86 -7.70 1.16 6.90
C VAL A 86 -6.62 1.82 7.76
N SER A 87 -6.09 2.97 7.34
CA SER A 87 -5.09 3.71 8.11
C SER A 87 -5.65 4.36 9.39
N LEU A 88 -6.95 4.66 9.42
CA LEU A 88 -7.62 5.24 10.59
C LEU A 88 -8.04 4.18 11.62
N LEU A 89 -8.17 2.91 11.22
CA LEU A 89 -8.65 1.83 12.08
C LEU A 89 -7.81 1.70 13.37
N PRO A 90 -6.46 1.76 13.35
CA PRO A 90 -5.66 1.72 14.58
C PRO A 90 -5.87 2.93 15.50
N LEU A 91 -6.14 4.12 14.93
CA LEU A 91 -6.47 5.32 15.70
C LEU A 91 -7.84 5.17 16.39
N VAL A 92 -8.84 4.66 15.67
CA VAL A 92 -10.17 4.38 16.21
C VAL A 92 -10.09 3.33 17.33
N ILE A 93 -9.34 2.25 17.13
CA ILE A 93 -9.09 1.23 18.17
C ILE A 93 -8.43 1.86 19.40
N TYR A 94 -7.38 2.67 19.20
CA TYR A 94 -6.70 3.35 20.29
C TYR A 94 -7.63 4.26 21.11
N LEU A 95 -8.45 5.07 20.43
CA LEU A 95 -9.44 5.94 21.07
C LEU A 95 -10.50 5.13 21.83
N GLY A 96 -10.96 4.02 21.25
CA GLY A 96 -11.88 3.09 21.90
C GLY A 96 -11.32 2.51 23.20
N PHE A 97 -10.08 2.04 23.19
CA PHE A 97 -9.41 1.56 24.41
C PHE A 97 -9.23 2.67 25.47
N ARG A 98 -8.89 3.89 25.05
CA ARG A 98 -8.79 5.04 25.96
C ARG A 98 -10.12 5.38 26.63
N MET A 99 -11.22 5.38 25.87
CA MET A 99 -12.56 5.62 26.40
C MET A 99 -12.97 4.52 27.39
N LEU A 100 -12.72 3.25 27.04
CA LEU A 100 -13.01 2.11 27.93
C LEU A 100 -12.20 2.17 29.24
N ALA A 101 -10.92 2.54 29.17
CA ALA A 101 -10.08 2.71 30.35
C ALA A 101 -10.54 3.87 31.24
N ALA A 102 -10.97 4.98 30.64
CA ALA A 102 -11.53 6.12 31.36
C ALA A 102 -12.89 5.79 32.02
N SER A 103 -13.76 5.04 31.35
CA SER A 103 -15.04 4.60 31.90
C SER A 103 -14.89 3.50 32.97
N GLY A 104 -13.85 2.66 32.86
CA GLY A 104 -13.59 1.56 33.79
C GLY A 104 -12.93 1.98 35.11
N GLY A 105 -12.32 3.18 35.17
CA GLY A 105 -11.66 3.71 36.37
C GLY A 105 -12.58 4.43 37.36
N GLY A 106 -13.88 4.56 37.07
CA GLY A 106 -14.85 5.36 37.84
C GLY A 106 -15.47 4.69 39.08
N GLY A 107 -14.93 3.57 39.56
CA GLY A 107 -15.37 2.90 40.78
C GLY A 107 -14.68 3.47 42.04
N GLY A 108 -14.84 4.77 42.31
CA GLY A 108 -14.10 5.42 43.40
C GLY A 108 -14.73 6.70 43.92
N GLY A 109 -15.84 6.56 44.66
CA GLY A 109 -16.28 7.44 45.75
C GLY A 109 -16.09 8.95 45.60
N GLY A 110 -17.11 9.65 45.09
CA GLY A 110 -17.18 11.12 45.09
C GLY A 110 -18.55 11.63 45.51
N ARG A 111 -18.98 11.26 46.72
CA ARG A 111 -20.19 11.79 47.38
C ARG A 111 -19.88 13.21 47.84
N GLY A 112 -20.28 14.24 47.09
CA GLY A 112 -20.07 15.64 47.48
C GLY A 112 -21.07 16.56 46.79
N GLY A 113 -22.06 17.03 47.55
CA GLY A 113 -23.15 17.87 47.06
C GLY A 113 -22.79 19.34 46.85
N GLY A 114 -23.65 20.01 46.09
CA GLY A 114 -23.65 21.46 45.86
C GLY A 114 -24.59 21.78 44.70
N ARG A 115 -25.90 21.88 44.94
CA ARG A 115 -26.64 23.08 45.37
C ARG A 115 -26.68 24.19 44.30
N GLY A 116 -27.72 24.12 43.47
CA GLY A 116 -28.59 25.23 43.09
C GLY A 116 -27.96 26.45 42.39
N GLY A 117 -27.98 26.45 41.05
CA GLY A 117 -27.89 27.64 40.22
C GLY A 117 -29.10 27.71 39.28
N ARG A 118 -30.00 28.65 39.56
CA ARG A 118 -31.34 28.82 38.97
C ARG A 118 -31.28 29.82 37.81
N GLY A 119 -31.72 29.38 36.62
CA GLY A 119 -32.45 30.18 35.62
C GLY A 119 -31.76 31.40 35.01
N GLY A 120 -31.08 31.20 33.88
CA GLY A 120 -30.88 32.23 32.86
C GLY A 120 -31.83 31.98 31.69
N PHE A 121 -32.82 32.85 31.53
CA PHE A 121 -33.89 32.75 30.53
C PHE A 121 -33.33 33.02 29.12
N GLY A 122 -33.73 32.18 28.17
CA GLY A 122 -33.20 32.11 26.82
C GLY A 122 -33.40 33.39 26.00
N GLY A 123 -32.29 33.93 25.52
CA GLY A 123 -32.28 34.56 24.21
C GLY A 123 -32.16 33.43 23.18
N ASN A 124 -33.01 33.45 22.15
CA ASN A 124 -32.80 32.66 20.94
C ASN A 124 -31.49 33.12 20.29
N GLN A 125 -30.35 32.63 20.79
CA GLN A 125 -29.13 32.61 20.00
C GLN A 125 -29.42 31.58 18.92
N GLU A 126 -29.72 32.07 17.72
CA GLU A 126 -29.73 31.24 16.53
C GLU A 126 -28.40 30.49 16.52
N GLU A 127 -28.45 29.17 16.73
CA GLU A 127 -27.26 28.36 16.71
C GLU A 127 -26.59 28.57 15.34
N PRO A 128 -25.30 28.97 15.32
CA PRO A 128 -24.62 29.24 14.06
C PRO A 128 -24.70 28.00 13.19
N THR A 129 -25.15 28.17 11.95
CA THR A 129 -25.30 27.04 11.04
C THR A 129 -23.94 26.41 10.78
N LEU A 130 -23.89 25.14 10.38
CA LEU A 130 -22.62 24.49 10.01
C LEU A 130 -21.87 25.26 8.91
N LEU A 131 -22.60 25.95 8.02
CA LEU A 131 -21.99 26.79 6.99
C LEU A 131 -21.35 28.04 7.59
N ASP A 132 -22.00 28.69 8.56
CA ASP A 132 -21.42 29.85 9.25
C ASP A 132 -20.14 29.46 10.00
N GLN A 133 -20.15 28.30 10.66
CA GLN A 133 -18.96 27.77 11.34
C GLN A 133 -17.82 27.47 10.35
N VAL A 134 -18.12 26.92 9.17
CA VAL A 134 -17.12 26.65 8.13
C VAL A 134 -16.59 27.95 7.51
N VAL A 135 -17.47 28.90 7.20
CA VAL A 135 -17.07 30.20 6.65
C VAL A 135 -16.21 30.95 7.66
N ASP A 136 -16.64 31.05 8.91
CA ASP A 136 -15.91 31.73 9.98
C ASP A 136 -14.51 31.10 10.19
N TYR A 137 -14.46 29.76 10.24
CA TYR A 137 -13.20 29.02 10.31
C TYR A 137 -12.26 29.27 9.12
N VAL A 138 -12.79 29.33 7.89
CA VAL A 138 -11.99 29.57 6.68
C VAL A 138 -11.57 31.03 6.57
N THR A 139 -12.36 31.96 7.10
CA THR A 139 -12.09 33.40 7.02
C THR A 139 -11.26 33.96 8.18
N SER A 140 -11.13 33.26 9.32
CA SER A 140 -10.28 33.66 10.44
C SER A 140 -8.89 33.02 10.35
N PRO A 141 -7.83 33.81 10.07
CA PRO A 141 -6.46 33.31 10.09
C PRO A 141 -6.07 32.79 11.48
N GLU A 142 -6.55 33.41 12.55
CA GLU A 142 -6.24 33.02 13.92
C GLU A 142 -6.81 31.64 14.26
N ALA A 143 -8.03 31.35 13.84
CA ALA A 143 -8.65 30.04 14.02
C ALA A 143 -7.88 28.94 13.30
N ILE A 144 -7.39 29.22 12.08
CA ILE A 144 -6.55 28.30 11.32
C ILE A 144 -5.24 28.02 12.08
N TRP A 145 -4.54 29.06 12.55
CA TRP A 145 -3.29 28.89 13.28
C TRP A 145 -3.47 28.17 14.62
N SER A 146 -4.51 28.50 15.38
CA SER A 146 -4.85 27.79 16.62
C SER A 146 -5.15 26.31 16.36
N THR A 147 -5.79 26.00 15.24
CA THR A 147 -6.09 24.62 14.85
C THR A 147 -4.82 23.88 14.41
N VAL A 148 -3.93 24.55 13.69
CA VAL A 148 -2.62 24.00 13.33
C VAL A 148 -1.76 23.78 14.57
N GLU A 149 -1.78 24.67 15.55
CA GLU A 149 -1.03 24.50 16.80
C GLU A 149 -1.59 23.33 17.62
N THR A 150 -2.92 23.25 17.74
CA THR A 150 -3.60 22.22 18.51
C THR A 150 -3.50 20.84 17.85
N TYR A 151 -3.77 20.76 16.55
CA TYR A 151 -3.89 19.48 15.83
C TYR A 151 -2.68 19.14 14.95
N GLY A 152 -1.81 20.10 14.65
CA GLY A 152 -0.64 19.92 13.79
C GLY A 152 0.29 18.80 14.22
N PRO A 153 0.66 18.69 15.52
CA PRO A 153 1.48 17.56 16.00
C PRO A 153 0.80 16.20 15.76
N TYR A 154 -0.51 16.11 15.90
CA TYR A 154 -1.27 14.89 15.66
C TYR A 154 -1.35 14.55 14.16
N LEU A 155 -1.58 15.56 13.31
CA LEU A 155 -1.54 15.41 11.86
C LEU A 155 -0.17 14.96 11.38
N LEU A 156 0.91 15.57 11.89
CA LEU A 156 2.27 15.20 11.58
C LEU A 156 2.58 13.77 12.06
N GLY A 157 2.20 13.43 13.28
CA GLY A 157 2.33 12.07 13.82
C GLY A 157 1.60 11.03 12.97
N PHE A 158 0.38 11.35 12.52
CA PHE A 158 -0.40 10.51 11.61
C PHE A 158 0.28 10.36 10.23
N MET A 159 0.81 11.45 9.67
CA MET A 159 1.56 11.40 8.41
C MET A 159 2.81 10.54 8.53
N VAL A 160 3.59 10.68 9.61
CA VAL A 160 4.77 9.84 9.86
C VAL A 160 4.38 8.37 10.00
N TYR A 161 3.38 8.08 10.83
CA TYR A 161 2.83 6.74 11.02
C TYR A 161 2.42 6.11 9.68
N ARG A 162 1.64 6.83 8.88
CA ARG A 162 1.18 6.33 7.59
C ARG A 162 2.32 6.18 6.59
N GLY A 163 3.29 7.09 6.58
CA GLY A 163 4.49 6.98 5.75
C GLY A 163 5.28 5.71 6.05
N LEU A 164 5.50 5.41 7.33
CA LEU A 164 6.21 4.21 7.78
C LEU A 164 5.50 2.91 7.36
N LEU A 165 4.17 2.89 7.34
CA LEU A 165 3.41 1.71 6.92
C LEU A 165 3.30 1.58 5.40
N THR A 166 2.99 2.66 4.71
CA THR A 166 2.61 2.61 3.28
C THR A 166 3.82 2.65 2.36
N MET A 167 4.88 3.39 2.68
CA MET A 167 6.02 3.56 1.78
C MET A 167 6.80 2.26 1.51
N PRO A 168 7.15 1.43 2.52
CA PRO A 168 7.81 0.15 2.24
C PRO A 168 6.97 -0.78 1.36
N GLN A 169 5.65 -0.78 1.57
CA GLN A 169 4.72 -1.58 0.77
C GLN A 169 4.69 -1.09 -0.68
N LEU A 170 4.57 0.21 -0.89
CA LEU A 170 4.59 0.81 -2.24
C LEU A 170 5.88 0.55 -3.00
N VAL A 171 7.03 0.57 -2.34
CA VAL A 171 8.30 0.26 -2.99
C VAL A 171 8.39 -1.21 -3.39
N ARG A 172 7.86 -2.12 -2.57
CA ARG A 172 7.93 -3.57 -2.81
C ARG A 172 6.91 -4.04 -3.85
N THR A 173 5.67 -3.62 -3.73
CA THR A 173 4.53 -4.18 -4.49
C THR A 173 3.87 -3.17 -5.42
N GLY A 174 4.14 -1.87 -5.24
CA GLY A 174 3.41 -0.80 -5.92
C GLY A 174 1.93 -0.69 -5.51
N THR A 175 1.47 -1.45 -4.52
CA THR A 175 0.06 -1.46 -4.12
C THR A 175 -0.12 -1.43 -2.61
N LEU A 176 -1.23 -0.84 -2.18
CA LEU A 176 -1.68 -0.79 -0.79
C LEU A 176 -2.90 -1.71 -0.64
N PRO A 177 -3.26 -2.13 0.59
CA PRO A 177 -4.42 -3.01 0.80
C PRO A 177 -5.70 -2.51 0.11
N GLY A 178 -6.05 -1.23 0.31
CA GLY A 178 -7.22 -0.64 -0.35
C GLY A 178 -7.10 -0.53 -1.87
N TRP A 179 -5.87 -0.41 -2.39
CA TRP A 179 -5.62 -0.32 -3.83
C TRP A 179 -5.65 -1.67 -4.52
N ARG A 180 -5.20 -2.72 -3.81
CA ARG A 180 -5.32 -4.11 -4.24
C ARG A 180 -6.78 -4.49 -4.40
N GLU A 181 -7.62 -4.13 -3.41
CA GLU A 181 -9.06 -4.30 -3.51
C GLU A 181 -9.67 -3.45 -4.61
N ALA A 182 -9.17 -2.24 -4.83
CA ALA A 182 -9.59 -1.41 -5.95
C ALA A 182 -9.02 -1.91 -7.31
N GLY A 183 -8.13 -2.90 -7.35
CA GLY A 183 -7.57 -3.44 -8.59
C GLY A 183 -6.73 -2.43 -9.36
N PHE A 184 -5.84 -1.72 -8.65
CA PHE A 184 -4.78 -0.93 -9.28
C PHE A 184 -3.48 -0.98 -8.49
N ARG A 185 -2.39 -0.64 -9.18
CA ARG A 185 -1.06 -0.46 -8.58
C ARG A 185 -0.42 0.79 -9.16
N VAL A 186 0.60 1.28 -8.48
CA VAL A 186 1.43 2.39 -8.92
C VAL A 186 2.71 1.84 -9.51
N VAL A 187 3.07 2.38 -10.68
CA VAL A 187 4.31 2.07 -11.38
C VAL A 187 5.03 3.36 -11.75
N SER A 188 6.30 3.24 -12.09
CA SER A 188 7.04 4.29 -12.79
C SER A 188 6.32 4.70 -14.09
N VAL A 189 6.49 5.95 -14.55
CA VAL A 189 6.09 6.31 -15.92
C VAL A 189 6.71 5.39 -16.98
N SER A 190 7.92 4.86 -16.73
CA SER A 190 8.58 3.85 -17.57
C SER A 190 7.99 2.44 -17.45
N GLY A 191 6.95 2.21 -16.63
CA GLY A 191 6.32 0.91 -16.43
C GLY A 191 6.91 0.06 -15.31
N GLY A 192 8.19 0.25 -14.97
CA GLY A 192 8.87 -0.54 -13.94
C GLY A 192 8.52 -0.17 -12.49
N ARG A 193 9.22 -0.83 -11.56
CA ARG A 193 9.09 -0.62 -10.10
C ARG A 193 9.39 0.82 -9.67
N VAL A 194 8.74 1.25 -8.60
CA VAL A 194 8.89 2.62 -8.05
C VAL A 194 10.04 2.65 -7.05
N THR A 195 10.91 3.65 -7.16
CA THR A 195 12.02 3.85 -6.21
C THR A 195 11.54 4.54 -4.93
N TRP A 196 12.25 4.33 -3.82
CA TRP A 196 12.00 5.01 -2.53
C TRP A 196 11.85 6.52 -2.66
N ARG A 197 12.74 7.16 -3.45
CA ARG A 197 12.70 8.61 -3.70
C ARG A 197 11.38 9.04 -4.33
N ARG A 198 10.88 8.30 -5.33
CA ARG A 198 9.61 8.61 -6.01
C ARG A 198 8.41 8.34 -5.12
N VAL A 199 8.43 7.26 -4.34
CA VAL A 199 7.37 6.98 -3.36
C VAL A 199 7.31 8.08 -2.30
N GLY A 200 8.45 8.53 -1.76
CA GLY A 200 8.49 9.61 -0.78
C GLY A 200 8.02 10.95 -1.33
N LEU A 201 8.46 11.29 -2.55
CA LEU A 201 7.99 12.49 -3.23
C LEU A 201 6.48 12.43 -3.48
N ARG A 202 5.97 11.31 -3.99
CA ARG A 202 4.52 11.08 -4.19
C ARG A 202 3.75 11.22 -2.87
N PHE A 203 4.26 10.63 -1.80
CA PHE A 203 3.64 10.68 -0.47
C PHE A 203 3.53 12.12 0.03
N VAL A 204 4.64 12.86 0.10
CA VAL A 204 4.66 14.26 0.57
C VAL A 204 3.77 15.15 -0.30
N LEU A 205 3.89 15.04 -1.62
CA LEU A 205 3.08 15.84 -2.54
C LEU A 205 1.58 15.51 -2.45
N SER A 206 1.20 14.27 -2.14
CA SER A 206 -0.21 13.93 -1.98
C SER A 206 -0.86 14.71 -0.83
N TYR A 207 -0.14 14.96 0.27
CA TYR A 207 -0.63 15.79 1.38
C TYR A 207 -0.51 17.28 1.08
N VAL A 208 0.64 17.73 0.61
CA VAL A 208 0.88 19.16 0.35
C VAL A 208 -0.05 19.67 -0.73
N LEU A 209 -0.10 19.01 -1.89
CA LEU A 209 -1.00 19.41 -2.97
C LEU A 209 -2.44 19.05 -2.65
N GLY A 210 -2.70 17.95 -1.94
CA GLY A 210 -4.06 17.63 -1.46
C GLY A 210 -4.64 18.76 -0.61
N PHE A 211 -3.86 19.25 0.35
CA PHE A 211 -4.25 20.34 1.25
C PHE A 211 -4.32 21.69 0.52
N LEU A 212 -3.25 22.11 -0.17
CA LEU A 212 -3.18 23.40 -0.85
C LEU A 212 -4.25 23.58 -1.93
N THR A 213 -4.72 22.48 -2.52
CA THR A 213 -5.75 22.52 -3.57
C THR A 213 -7.13 22.10 -3.08
N LEU A 214 -7.32 21.91 -1.77
CA LEU A 214 -8.58 21.43 -1.18
C LEU A 214 -9.13 20.17 -1.91
N GLY A 215 -8.22 19.27 -2.29
CA GLY A 215 -8.55 18.04 -2.99
C GLY A 215 -8.66 18.15 -4.53
N ILE A 216 -8.60 19.35 -5.12
CA ILE A 216 -8.66 19.53 -6.59
C ILE A 216 -7.54 18.75 -7.31
N SER A 217 -6.38 18.57 -6.68
CA SER A 217 -5.29 17.73 -7.17
C SER A 217 -5.70 16.28 -7.49
N HIS A 218 -6.75 15.76 -6.85
CA HIS A 218 -7.31 14.43 -7.12
C HIS A 218 -8.32 14.46 -8.29
N ILE A 219 -9.08 15.56 -8.43
CA ILE A 219 -10.03 15.76 -9.54
C ILE A 219 -9.30 15.82 -10.88
N TRP A 220 -8.04 16.27 -10.89
CA TRP A 220 -7.20 16.31 -12.10
C TRP A 220 -7.16 14.97 -12.86
N THR A 221 -7.37 13.83 -12.18
CA THR A 221 -7.42 12.51 -12.81
C THR A 221 -8.52 12.33 -13.85
N PHE A 222 -9.59 13.11 -13.78
CA PHE A 222 -10.68 13.07 -14.76
C PHE A 222 -10.39 13.93 -15.98
N ILE A 223 -9.51 14.93 -15.83
CA ILE A 223 -9.13 15.86 -16.90
C ILE A 223 -7.95 15.28 -17.69
N ASP A 224 -6.98 14.66 -16.99
CA ASP A 224 -5.83 14.05 -17.62
C ASP A 224 -6.19 12.76 -18.34
N ARG A 225 -5.97 12.70 -19.66
CA ARG A 225 -6.21 11.49 -20.47
C ARG A 225 -5.34 10.31 -20.03
N GLY A 226 -4.18 10.59 -19.46
CA GLY A 226 -3.30 9.58 -18.86
C GLY A 226 -3.79 9.07 -17.51
N GLY A 227 -4.88 9.63 -16.99
CA GLY A 227 -5.45 9.31 -15.70
C GLY A 227 -4.48 9.54 -14.55
N GLN A 228 -3.53 10.48 -14.66
CA GLN A 228 -2.54 10.80 -13.61
C GLN A 228 -3.09 11.90 -12.69
N THR A 229 -2.77 11.83 -11.39
CA THR A 229 -2.99 12.99 -10.49
C THR A 229 -1.85 13.99 -10.68
N LEU A 230 -2.05 15.21 -10.19
CA LEU A 230 -1.00 16.23 -10.21
C LEU A 230 0.28 15.75 -9.50
N PHE A 231 0.15 15.15 -8.32
CA PHE A 231 1.28 14.60 -7.56
C PHE A 231 1.92 13.37 -8.21
N ASP A 232 1.15 12.56 -8.95
CA ASP A 232 1.70 11.41 -9.69
C ASP A 232 2.59 11.86 -10.83
N ARG A 233 2.15 12.90 -11.55
CA ARG A 233 2.89 13.51 -12.65
C ARG A 233 4.21 14.09 -12.17
N VAL A 234 4.20 14.84 -11.07
CA VAL A 234 5.43 15.40 -10.47
C VAL A 234 6.35 14.30 -9.93
N ALA A 235 5.79 13.25 -9.32
CA ALA A 235 6.58 12.13 -8.81
C ALA A 235 7.11 11.17 -9.90
N GLY A 236 6.71 11.34 -11.16
CA GLY A 236 7.06 10.41 -12.24
C GLY A 236 6.49 9.02 -12.00
N THR A 237 5.23 8.95 -11.55
CA THR A 237 4.50 7.71 -11.31
C THR A 237 3.15 7.72 -12.01
N ARG A 238 2.56 6.55 -12.21
CA ARG A 238 1.20 6.42 -12.75
C ARG A 238 0.46 5.25 -12.09
N ALA A 239 -0.84 5.40 -11.91
CA ALA A 239 -1.71 4.34 -11.43
C ALA A 239 -2.22 3.50 -12.61
N VAL A 240 -1.90 2.22 -12.61
CA VAL A 240 -2.26 1.27 -13.68
C VAL A 240 -3.26 0.25 -13.14
N ARG A 241 -4.23 -0.11 -13.97
CA ARG A 241 -5.20 -1.15 -13.64
C ARG A 241 -4.48 -2.49 -13.49
N VAL A 242 -4.85 -3.23 -12.45
CA VAL A 242 -4.45 -4.63 -12.26
C VAL A 242 -5.72 -5.45 -12.27
N PRO A 243 -5.83 -6.48 -13.14
CA PRO A 243 -7.00 -7.37 -13.13
C PRO A 243 -7.10 -8.05 -11.77
N ARG A 244 -8.27 -7.93 -11.13
CA ARG A 244 -8.55 -8.60 -9.86
C ARG A 244 -8.78 -10.09 -10.11
N GLY A 245 -8.54 -10.96 -9.13
CA GLY A 245 -8.68 -12.41 -9.33
C GLY A 245 -10.04 -12.84 -9.88
N TRP A 246 -11.11 -12.16 -9.48
CA TRP A 246 -12.46 -12.40 -10.00
C TRP A 246 -12.73 -11.79 -11.40
N GLU A 247 -11.94 -10.80 -11.83
CA GLU A 247 -11.97 -10.25 -13.20
C GLU A 247 -11.19 -11.12 -14.19
N LYS A 248 -10.29 -11.99 -13.71
CA LYS A 248 -9.48 -12.87 -14.55
C LYS A 248 -10.34 -14.01 -15.12
N SER A 249 -10.10 -14.35 -16.38
CA SER A 249 -10.72 -15.54 -16.98
C SER A 249 -10.32 -16.80 -16.21
N PRO A 250 -11.12 -17.87 -16.22
CA PRO A 250 -10.73 -19.14 -15.61
C PRO A 250 -9.37 -19.65 -16.11
N GLU A 251 -9.10 -19.48 -17.41
CA GLU A 251 -7.81 -19.82 -18.02
C GLU A 251 -6.65 -19.01 -17.42
N GLN A 252 -6.82 -17.70 -17.22
CA GLN A 252 -5.80 -16.87 -16.58
C GLN A 252 -5.55 -17.23 -15.12
N ARG A 253 -6.57 -17.70 -14.40
CA ARG A 253 -6.41 -18.17 -13.01
C ARG A 253 -5.60 -19.46 -12.96
N LEU A 254 -5.87 -20.40 -13.87
CA LEU A 254 -5.14 -21.66 -13.96
C LEU A 254 -3.66 -21.49 -14.34
N LEU A 255 -3.29 -20.39 -15.01
CA LEU A 255 -1.90 -20.08 -15.35
C LEU A 255 -1.14 -19.39 -14.21
N GLU A 256 -1.84 -18.90 -13.19
CA GLU A 256 -1.27 -18.20 -12.05
C GLU A 256 -1.15 -19.07 -10.79
N ASP A 257 -1.86 -20.20 -10.74
CA ASP A 257 -1.81 -21.22 -9.68
C ASP A 257 -0.74 -22.28 -9.97
#